data_AF-A0A7X0P8Y1-F1
#
_entry.id   AF-A0A7X0P8Y1-F1
#
_cell.length_a   1.000
_cell.length_b   1.000
_cell.length_c   1.000
_cell.angle_alpha   90.00
_cell.angle_beta   90.00
_cell.angle_gamma   90.00
#
_symmetry.space_group_name_H-M   'P 1'
#
loop_
_entity.id
_entity.type
_entity.pdbx_description
1 polymer ?
#
loop_
_entity_poly.entity_id
_entity_poly.type
_entity_poly.pdbx_seq_one_letter_code
_entity_poly.pdbx_strand_id
1 'polypeptide(L)'
;MRRSDMDAALDELYAKVPQPGCKGLCVDSCGPVGMNPREHQRIRERGVNIPHHRDALAQLAETGDYTCPALKDGQCSVYDVRPMSCHLWGAVETMPCPYGCRPEEGLLPDAEGHALLAQSLDVGKPDALDAEQLGRLKQRFDDPQFRQTVRQYVQENRPAANPGQAIEHWRSKAAGYGLSVPTGPKKRPRRRRG
;
A
#
# COMPACT_ATOMS: atom_id res chain seq x y z
N MET A 1 17.28 -8.12 3.24
CA MET A 1 17.74 -6.71 3.26
C MET A 1 17.41 -6.11 4.63
N ARG A 2 18.33 -5.37 5.28
CA ARG A 2 18.02 -4.69 6.56
C ARG A 2 17.13 -3.47 6.29
N ARG A 3 16.42 -2.97 7.31
CA ARG A 3 15.56 -1.77 7.17
C ARG A 3 16.35 -0.56 6.65
N SER A 4 17.55 -0.34 7.16
CA SER A 4 18.46 0.74 6.70
C SER A 4 18.85 0.61 5.23
N ASP A 5 19.03 -0.63 4.74
CA ASP A 5 19.41 -0.87 3.36
C ASP A 5 18.20 -0.64 2.42
N MET A 6 17.00 -1.07 2.84
CA MET A 6 15.76 -0.77 2.12
C MET A 6 15.49 0.74 2.11
N ASP A 7 15.83 1.41 3.21
CA ASP A 7 15.67 2.85 3.32
C ASP A 7 16.55 3.58 2.31
N ALA A 8 17.85 3.27 2.29
CA ALA A 8 18.77 3.82 1.31
C ALA A 8 18.33 3.55 -0.13
N ALA A 9 17.90 2.32 -0.43
CA ALA A 9 17.43 1.96 -1.76
C ALA A 9 16.19 2.74 -2.21
N LEU A 10 15.23 2.98 -1.31
CA LEU A 10 14.06 3.82 -1.62
C LEU A 10 14.48 5.28 -1.84
N ASP A 11 15.36 5.81 -0.99
CA ASP A 11 15.82 7.20 -1.06
C ASP A 11 16.60 7.46 -2.36
N GLU A 12 17.41 6.50 -2.81
CA GLU A 12 18.08 6.53 -4.11
C GLU A 12 17.09 6.55 -5.28
N LEU A 13 15.96 5.85 -5.17
CA LEU A 13 14.92 5.87 -6.20
C LEU A 13 14.17 7.21 -6.19
N TYR A 14 13.86 7.78 -5.03
CA TYR A 14 13.21 9.08 -4.94
C TYR A 14 14.06 10.20 -5.52
N ALA A 15 15.39 10.12 -5.34
CA ALA A 15 16.32 11.10 -5.89
C ALA A 15 16.35 11.13 -7.43
N LYS A 16 15.85 10.08 -8.10
CA LYS A 16 15.70 10.03 -9.57
C LYS A 16 14.43 10.74 -10.06
N VAL A 17 13.49 11.07 -9.17
CA VAL A 17 12.25 11.75 -9.54
C VAL A 17 12.50 13.27 -9.54
N PRO A 18 12.32 13.95 -10.69
CA PRO A 18 12.51 15.39 -10.78
C PRO A 18 11.47 16.13 -9.93
N GLN A 19 11.89 17.20 -9.25
CA GLN A 19 11.04 17.86 -8.26
C GLN A 19 10.15 18.94 -8.91
N PRO A 20 8.81 18.85 -8.79
CA PRO A 20 7.93 19.76 -9.53
C PRO A 20 7.71 21.13 -8.86
N GLY A 21 8.47 21.50 -7.83
CA GLY A 21 8.20 22.70 -7.04
C GLY A 21 6.82 22.67 -6.37
N CYS A 22 6.48 21.52 -5.76
CA CYS A 22 5.14 21.23 -5.27
C CYS A 22 4.62 22.25 -4.24
N LYS A 23 3.39 22.74 -4.45
CA LYS A 23 2.70 23.70 -3.57
C LYS A 23 1.90 23.05 -2.43
N GLY A 24 1.90 21.72 -2.32
CA GLY A 24 1.12 21.00 -1.30
C GLY A 24 -0.40 20.97 -1.50
N LEU A 25 -0.88 21.38 -2.68
CA LEU A 25 -2.32 21.51 -2.99
C LEU A 25 -2.98 20.21 -3.47
N CYS A 26 -2.26 19.08 -3.46
CA CYS A 26 -2.76 17.80 -4.00
C CYS A 26 -3.85 17.13 -3.16
N VAL A 27 -4.44 17.82 -2.17
CA VAL A 27 -5.48 17.30 -1.28
C VAL A 27 -6.68 16.74 -2.05
N ASP A 28 -7.14 17.47 -3.06
CA ASP A 28 -8.30 17.10 -3.89
C ASP A 28 -8.00 15.96 -4.86
N SER A 29 -6.72 15.65 -5.07
CA SER A 29 -6.27 14.55 -5.92
C SER A 29 -5.82 13.32 -5.10
N CYS A 30 -5.88 13.40 -3.77
CA CYS A 30 -5.37 12.34 -2.92
C CYS A 30 -6.36 11.17 -2.85
N GLY A 31 -5.90 9.97 -3.21
CA GLY A 31 -6.75 8.78 -3.28
C GLY A 31 -6.12 7.55 -2.61
N PRO A 32 -6.69 6.36 -2.83
CA PRO A 32 -6.06 5.09 -2.46
C PRO A 32 -4.65 4.98 -3.05
N VAL A 33 -3.63 4.78 -2.19
CA VAL A 33 -2.22 4.80 -2.61
C VAL A 33 -1.58 3.43 -2.48
N GLY A 34 -1.08 2.91 -3.60
CA GLY A 34 -0.16 1.77 -3.62
C GLY A 34 1.24 2.20 -3.18
N MET A 35 1.84 1.44 -2.25
CA MET A 35 3.16 1.72 -1.69
C MET A 35 3.86 0.43 -1.26
N ASN A 36 5.20 0.45 -1.26
CA ASN A 36 6.03 -0.63 -0.75
C ASN A 36 5.77 -0.85 0.76
N PRO A 37 5.85 -2.09 1.29
CA PRO A 37 5.66 -2.35 2.72
C PRO A 37 6.53 -1.51 3.66
N ARG A 38 7.77 -1.17 3.25
CA ARG A 38 8.67 -0.29 4.01
C ARG A 38 8.24 1.16 3.97
N GLU A 39 7.77 1.68 2.85
CA GLU A 39 7.17 3.02 2.76
C GLU A 39 5.99 3.16 3.71
N HIS A 40 5.10 2.16 3.70
CA HIS A 40 4.00 2.12 4.64
C HIS A 40 4.47 2.11 6.10
N GLN A 41 5.59 1.43 6.38
CA GLN A 41 6.18 1.43 7.71
C GLN A 41 6.76 2.79 8.11
N ARG A 42 7.48 3.46 7.21
CA ARG A 42 8.00 4.83 7.44
C ARG A 42 6.88 5.80 7.80
N ILE A 43 5.74 5.72 7.11
CA ILE A 43 4.56 6.53 7.41
C ILE A 43 3.95 6.19 8.78
N ARG A 44 3.89 4.90 9.14
CA ARG A 44 3.43 4.46 10.48
C ARG A 44 4.35 4.94 11.59
N GLU A 45 5.66 4.98 11.35
CA GLU A 45 6.66 5.52 12.29
C GLU A 45 6.44 7.02 12.55
N ARG A 46 5.76 7.74 11.65
CA ARG A 46 5.28 9.13 11.87
C ARG A 46 3.93 9.22 12.59
N GLY A 47 3.37 8.11 13.05
CA GLY A 47 2.08 8.08 13.74
C GLY A 47 0.86 8.13 12.82
N VAL A 48 1.04 7.96 11.51
CA VAL A 48 -0.06 7.92 10.54
C VAL A 48 -0.27 6.50 10.01
N ASN A 49 -1.51 6.03 10.04
CA ASN A 49 -1.87 4.74 9.48
C ASN A 49 -2.74 4.94 8.22
N ILE A 50 -2.11 4.86 7.05
CA ILE A 50 -2.82 4.81 5.76
C ILE A 50 -3.24 3.36 5.52
N PRO A 51 -4.51 3.06 5.16
CA PRO A 51 -4.91 1.69 4.85
C PRO A 51 -4.20 1.14 3.62
N HIS A 52 -4.10 -0.19 3.50
CA HIS A 52 -3.59 -0.81 2.31
C HIS A 52 -4.47 -0.45 1.09
N HIS A 53 -3.86 -0.23 -0.08
CA HIS A 53 -4.55 0.29 -1.27
C HIS A 53 -5.81 -0.51 -1.65
N ARG A 54 -5.79 -1.84 -1.49
CA ARG A 54 -6.95 -2.70 -1.78
C ARG A 54 -8.14 -2.42 -0.86
N ASP A 55 -7.87 -2.16 0.41
CA ASP A 55 -8.92 -1.88 1.40
C ASP A 55 -9.49 -0.47 1.17
N ALA A 56 -8.62 0.48 0.83
CA ALA A 56 -9.02 1.83 0.44
C ALA A 56 -9.86 1.85 -0.84
N LEU A 57 -9.49 1.06 -1.86
CA LEU A 57 -10.27 0.89 -3.09
C LEU A 57 -11.62 0.24 -2.82
N ALA A 58 -11.68 -0.77 -1.95
CA ALA A 58 -12.94 -1.40 -1.55
C ALA A 58 -13.86 -0.39 -0.84
N GLN A 59 -13.33 0.42 0.08
CA GLN A 59 -14.08 1.49 0.73
C GLN A 59 -14.61 2.50 -0.30
N LEU A 60 -13.77 2.96 -1.23
CA LEU A 60 -14.16 3.93 -2.25
C LEU A 60 -15.28 3.34 -3.13
N ALA A 61 -15.18 2.08 -3.53
CA ALA A 61 -16.20 1.40 -4.33
C ALA A 61 -17.53 1.23 -3.56
N GLU A 62 -17.49 0.97 -2.26
CA GLU A 62 -18.68 0.80 -1.43
C GLU A 62 -19.37 2.13 -1.08
N THR A 63 -18.59 3.15 -0.76
CA THR A 63 -19.10 4.40 -0.17
C THR A 63 -19.11 5.59 -1.13
N GLY A 64 -18.38 5.51 -2.24
CA GLY A 64 -18.14 6.63 -3.14
C GLY A 64 -17.19 7.70 -2.58
N ASP A 65 -16.59 7.48 -1.40
CA ASP A 65 -15.74 8.46 -0.74
C ASP A 65 -14.48 7.82 -0.13
N TYR A 66 -13.35 8.52 -0.29
CA TYR A 66 -12.10 8.21 0.36
C TYR A 66 -11.29 9.50 0.59
N THR A 67 -10.84 9.70 1.82
CA THR A 67 -9.88 10.75 2.17
C THR A 67 -8.66 10.09 2.80
N CYS A 68 -7.46 10.40 2.28
CA CYS A 68 -6.23 9.85 2.83
C CYS A 68 -6.02 10.27 4.30
N PRO A 69 -5.74 9.34 5.24
CA PRO A 69 -5.57 9.66 6.66
C PRO A 69 -4.41 10.62 6.98
N ALA A 70 -3.45 10.74 6.06
CA ALA A 70 -2.31 11.65 6.14
C ALA A 70 -2.69 13.12 5.92
N LEU A 71 -3.89 13.43 5.42
CA LEU A 71 -4.30 14.80 5.23
C LEU A 71 -4.72 15.42 6.57
N LYS A 72 -4.06 16.53 6.94
CA LYS A 72 -4.32 17.36 8.13
C LYS A 72 -4.30 18.81 7.70
N ASP A 73 -5.33 19.56 8.08
CA ASP A 73 -5.43 21.01 7.83
C ASP A 73 -5.14 21.42 6.37
N GLY A 74 -5.60 20.61 5.41
CA GLY A 74 -5.40 20.86 3.98
C GLY A 74 -4.01 20.56 3.45
N GLN A 75 -3.18 19.80 4.18
CA GLN A 75 -1.84 19.41 3.77
C GLN A 75 -1.51 17.96 4.14
N CYS A 76 -0.52 17.36 3.48
CA CYS A 76 -0.04 16.03 3.84
C CYS A 76 0.91 16.12 5.05
N SER A 77 0.52 15.52 6.18
CA SER A 77 1.29 15.55 7.43
C SER A 77 2.54 14.66 7.44
N VAL A 78 2.75 13.87 6.38
CA VAL A 78 3.90 12.96 6.20
C VAL A 78 4.59 13.21 4.86
N TYR A 79 4.61 14.47 4.43
CA TYR A 79 5.10 14.88 3.11
C TYR A 79 6.54 14.41 2.81
N ASP A 80 7.38 14.36 3.83
CA ASP A 80 8.79 13.98 3.78
C ASP A 80 9.04 12.47 3.67
N VAL A 81 8.05 11.63 4.00
CA VAL A 81 8.13 10.16 3.90
C VAL A 81 7.05 9.59 2.98
N ARG A 82 6.64 10.38 1.97
CA ARG A 82 5.66 9.98 0.97
C ARG A 82 6.17 8.78 0.16
N PRO A 83 5.27 7.91 -0.31
CA PRO A 83 5.65 6.77 -1.14
C PRO A 83 5.98 7.22 -2.57
N MET A 84 6.67 6.36 -3.33
CA MET A 84 7.08 6.61 -4.72
C MET A 84 5.94 7.11 -5.61
N SER A 85 4.74 6.53 -5.48
CA SER A 85 3.55 6.96 -6.23
C SER A 85 3.19 8.43 -6.01
N CYS A 86 3.41 8.96 -4.81
CA CYS A 86 3.21 10.38 -4.49
C CYS A 86 4.38 11.27 -4.95
N HIS A 87 5.59 10.73 -5.11
CA HIS A 87 6.72 11.45 -5.71
C HIS A 87 6.52 11.65 -7.21
N LEU A 88 6.01 10.63 -7.90
CA LEU A 88 5.73 10.68 -9.35
C LEU A 88 4.60 11.66 -9.70
N TRP A 89 3.73 12.00 -8.75
CA TRP A 89 2.63 12.94 -8.96
C TRP A 89 3.15 14.36 -9.27
N GLY A 90 2.85 14.84 -10.48
CA GLY A 90 3.36 16.09 -11.00
C GLY A 90 4.75 16.00 -11.66
N ALA A 91 5.35 14.82 -11.69
CA ALA A 91 6.69 14.57 -12.23
C ALA A 91 6.71 13.63 -13.45
N VAL A 92 5.58 13.04 -13.83
CA VAL A 92 5.45 12.13 -15.00
C VAL A 92 4.33 12.58 -15.96
N GLU A 93 4.46 12.23 -17.24
CA GLU A 93 3.52 12.65 -18.31
C GLU A 93 2.06 12.27 -18.05
N THR A 94 1.80 11.07 -17.54
CA THR A 94 0.45 10.57 -17.20
C THR A 94 -0.17 11.15 -15.93
N MET A 95 0.63 11.76 -15.05
CA MET A 95 0.16 12.34 -13.79
C MET A 95 0.63 13.79 -13.64
N PRO A 96 0.25 14.70 -14.56
CA PRO A 96 0.61 16.10 -14.43
C PRO A 96 -0.08 16.73 -13.23
N CYS A 97 0.57 17.70 -12.59
CA CYS A 97 -0.04 18.40 -11.47
C CYS A 97 -1.15 19.35 -11.97
N PRO A 98 -2.39 19.24 -11.49
CA PRO A 98 -3.48 20.13 -11.90
C PRO A 98 -3.27 21.59 -11.47
N TYR A 99 -2.35 21.84 -10.54
CA TYR A 99 -2.00 23.17 -10.04
C TYR A 99 -0.78 23.80 -10.76
N GLY A 100 -0.35 23.20 -11.86
CA GLY A 100 0.75 23.69 -12.69
C GLY A 100 2.14 23.53 -12.07
N CYS A 101 2.30 22.71 -11.02
CA CYS A 101 3.63 22.34 -10.51
C CYS A 101 4.29 21.41 -11.54
N ARG A 102 5.50 21.73 -11.99
CA ARG A 102 6.23 20.97 -13.01
C ARG A 102 7.73 21.13 -12.79
N PRO A 103 8.55 20.08 -13.00
CA PRO A 103 10.00 20.21 -12.91
C PRO A 103 10.54 21.10 -14.04
N GLU A 104 11.68 21.76 -13.79
CA GLU A 104 12.31 22.68 -14.75
C GLU A 104 12.81 21.94 -15.99
N GLU A 105 13.36 20.74 -15.77
CA GLU A 105 13.87 19.79 -16.74
C GLU A 105 12.76 19.06 -17.55
N GLY A 106 11.49 19.22 -17.16
CA GLY A 106 10.35 18.57 -17.80
C GLY A 106 9.75 17.41 -17.00
N LEU A 107 8.71 16.80 -17.56
CA LEU A 107 8.09 15.60 -16.99
C LEU A 107 8.86 14.36 -17.47
N LEU A 108 8.99 13.35 -16.60
CA LEU A 108 9.53 12.06 -17.00
C LEU A 108 8.59 11.36 -17.97
N PRO A 109 9.13 10.63 -18.97
CA PRO A 109 8.35 9.72 -19.79
C PRO A 109 7.64 8.66 -18.93
N ASP A 110 6.44 8.26 -19.35
CA ASP A 110 5.65 7.26 -18.61
C ASP A 110 6.40 5.95 -18.35
N ALA A 111 7.18 5.48 -19.32
CA ALA A 111 7.97 4.26 -19.18
C ALA A 111 8.97 4.35 -18.02
N GLU A 112 9.58 5.52 -17.82
CA GLU A 112 10.53 5.76 -16.73
C GLU A 112 9.81 5.88 -15.39
N GLY A 113 8.68 6.59 -15.34
CA GLY A 113 7.84 6.66 -14.15
C GLY A 113 7.34 5.28 -13.69
N HIS A 114 6.89 4.44 -14.62
CA HIS A 114 6.50 3.06 -14.35
C HIS A 114 7.69 2.21 -13.86
N ALA A 115 8.87 2.38 -14.45
CA ALA A 115 10.06 1.66 -14.03
C ALA A 115 10.49 2.02 -12.59
N LEU A 116 10.42 3.30 -12.22
CA LEU A 116 10.70 3.74 -10.85
C LEU A 116 9.67 3.22 -9.85
N LEU A 117 8.38 3.24 -10.21
CA LEU A 117 7.33 2.65 -9.39
C LEU A 117 7.56 1.15 -9.18
N ALA A 118 7.83 0.40 -10.25
CA ALA A 118 8.12 -1.04 -10.17
C ALA A 118 9.34 -1.34 -9.28
N GLN A 119 10.45 -0.64 -9.49
CA GLN A 119 11.66 -0.77 -8.67
C GLN A 119 11.36 -0.49 -7.19
N SER A 120 10.59 0.57 -6.89
CA SER A 120 10.24 0.89 -5.50
C SER A 120 9.41 -0.22 -4.84
N LEU A 121 8.50 -0.84 -5.58
CA LEU A 121 7.68 -1.96 -5.09
C LEU A 121 8.48 -3.24 -4.91
N ASP A 122 9.60 -3.38 -5.60
CA ASP A 122 10.51 -4.53 -5.50
C ASP A 122 11.55 -4.41 -4.39
N VAL A 123 11.77 -3.21 -3.82
CA VAL A 123 12.72 -3.02 -2.71
C VAL A 123 12.41 -3.97 -1.55
N GLY A 124 13.40 -4.79 -1.22
CA GLY A 124 13.38 -5.77 -0.14
C GLY A 124 12.40 -6.93 -0.35
N LYS A 125 11.86 -7.12 -1.56
CA LYS A 125 11.42 -8.46 -1.96
C LYS A 125 12.63 -9.39 -1.87
N PRO A 126 12.45 -10.63 -1.37
CA PRO A 126 13.52 -11.60 -1.48
C PRO A 126 13.91 -11.70 -2.95
N ASP A 127 15.20 -11.87 -3.21
CA ASP A 127 15.67 -12.19 -4.56
C ASP A 127 14.82 -13.35 -5.11
N ALA A 128 14.64 -13.39 -6.43
CA ALA A 128 14.05 -14.56 -7.07
C ALA A 128 14.70 -15.80 -6.47
N LEU A 129 13.88 -16.73 -5.94
CA LEU A 129 14.36 -17.95 -5.31
C LEU A 129 15.47 -18.54 -6.19
N ASP A 130 16.63 -18.82 -5.60
CA ASP A 130 17.68 -19.45 -6.38
C ASP A 130 17.25 -20.87 -6.82
N ALA A 131 17.99 -21.48 -7.73
CA ALA A 131 17.62 -22.79 -8.28
C ALA A 131 17.50 -23.88 -7.20
N GLU A 132 18.29 -23.77 -6.13
CA GLU A 132 18.27 -24.71 -5.00
C GLU A 132 17.03 -24.49 -4.11
N GLN A 133 16.70 -23.25 -3.81
CA GLN A 133 15.51 -22.84 -3.07
C GLN A 133 14.23 -23.21 -3.84
N LEU A 134 14.21 -22.97 -5.16
CA LEU A 134 13.14 -23.44 -6.06
C LEU A 134 13.06 -24.96 -6.06
N GLY A 135 14.19 -25.66 -6.09
CA GLY A 135 14.25 -27.12 -6.01
C GLY A 135 13.63 -27.65 -4.71
N ARG A 136 14.02 -27.08 -3.56
CA ARG A 136 13.47 -27.42 -2.23
C ARG A 136 11.98 -27.11 -2.15
N LEU A 137 11.53 -25.98 -2.70
CA LEU A 137 10.13 -25.62 -2.73
C LEU A 137 9.32 -26.59 -3.59
N LYS A 138 9.83 -26.96 -4.78
CA LYS A 138 9.22 -27.98 -5.66
C LYS A 138 9.11 -29.33 -4.97
N GLN A 139 10.19 -29.84 -4.38
CA GLN A 139 10.19 -31.10 -3.63
C GLN A 139 9.16 -31.09 -2.50
N ARG A 140 9.06 -29.98 -1.76
CA ARG A 140 8.05 -29.81 -0.72
C ARG A 140 6.63 -29.81 -1.29
N PHE A 141 6.39 -29.14 -2.40
CA PHE A 141 5.10 -29.21 -3.08
C PHE A 141 4.81 -30.56 -3.72
N ASP A 142 5.82 -31.38 -3.97
CA ASP A 142 5.67 -32.74 -4.51
C ASP A 142 5.38 -33.81 -3.46
N ASP A 143 5.72 -33.52 -2.19
CA ASP A 143 5.37 -34.35 -1.05
C ASP A 143 3.83 -34.49 -0.89
N PRO A 144 3.27 -35.71 -1.01
CA PRO A 144 1.84 -35.97 -0.82
C PRO A 144 1.31 -35.54 0.55
N GLN A 145 2.10 -35.67 1.61
CA GLN A 145 1.68 -35.29 2.96
C GLN A 145 1.59 -33.78 3.10
N PHE A 146 2.56 -33.04 2.56
CA PHE A 146 2.49 -31.59 2.50
C PHE A 146 1.29 -31.12 1.65
N ARG A 147 1.07 -31.72 0.47
CA ARG A 147 -0.11 -31.42 -0.37
C ARG A 147 -1.42 -31.63 0.39
N GLN A 148 -1.54 -32.72 1.15
CA GLN A 148 -2.73 -32.99 1.97
C GLN A 148 -2.88 -31.96 3.07
N THR A 149 -1.79 -31.61 3.77
CA THR A 149 -1.79 -30.61 4.84
C THR A 149 -2.21 -29.23 4.32
N VAL A 150 -1.65 -28.80 3.19
CA VAL A 150 -2.03 -27.53 2.55
C VAL A 150 -3.47 -27.57 2.08
N ARG A 151 -3.93 -28.68 1.49
CA ARG A 151 -5.33 -28.83 1.06
C ARG A 151 -6.27 -28.73 2.25
N GLN A 152 -5.97 -29.40 3.34
CA GLN A 152 -6.76 -29.36 4.57
C GLN A 152 -6.77 -27.94 5.15
N TYR A 153 -5.60 -27.30 5.29
CA TYR A 153 -5.51 -25.92 5.72
C TYR A 153 -6.34 -25.00 4.83
N VAL A 154 -6.21 -25.08 3.51
CA VAL A 154 -7.01 -24.28 2.58
C VAL A 154 -8.49 -24.57 2.75
N GLN A 155 -8.93 -25.81 2.92
CA GLN A 155 -10.34 -26.14 3.13
C GLN A 155 -10.88 -25.57 4.46
N GLU A 156 -10.12 -25.67 5.54
CA GLU A 156 -10.47 -25.17 6.88
C GLU A 156 -10.39 -23.63 7.00
N ASN A 157 -9.62 -23.01 6.11
CA ASN A 157 -9.35 -21.57 6.11
C ASN A 157 -9.89 -20.86 4.86
N ARG A 158 -10.60 -21.58 3.97
CA ARG A 158 -11.21 -20.97 2.79
C ARG A 158 -12.32 -20.04 3.28
N PRO A 159 -12.25 -18.73 3.04
CA PRO A 159 -13.42 -17.91 3.26
C PRO A 159 -14.56 -18.46 2.39
N ALA A 160 -15.77 -18.54 2.93
CA ALA A 160 -16.92 -18.93 2.13
C ALA A 160 -17.06 -17.98 0.92
N ALA A 161 -17.65 -18.48 -0.17
CA ALA A 161 -17.61 -17.84 -1.49
C ALA A 161 -18.18 -16.40 -1.55
N ASN A 162 -18.83 -15.94 -0.48
CA ASN A 162 -19.37 -14.58 -0.34
C ASN A 162 -18.48 -13.70 0.58
N PRO A 163 -18.10 -12.48 0.13
CA PRO A 163 -17.35 -11.49 0.93
C PRO A 163 -17.83 -11.27 2.37
N GLY A 164 -19.15 -11.31 2.63
CA GLY A 164 -19.70 -11.10 3.97
C GLY A 164 -19.33 -12.21 4.96
N GLN A 165 -19.31 -13.46 4.49
CA GLN A 165 -18.96 -14.63 5.30
C GLN A 165 -17.44 -14.70 5.54
N ALA A 166 -16.64 -14.20 4.61
CA ALA A 166 -15.20 -14.05 4.79
C ALA A 166 -14.87 -13.13 5.97
N ILE A 167 -15.56 -12.00 6.08
CA ILE A 167 -15.38 -11.03 7.17
C ILE A 167 -15.74 -11.66 8.53
N GLU A 168 -16.83 -12.42 8.62
CA GLU A 168 -17.23 -13.12 9.83
C GLU A 168 -16.26 -14.24 10.22
N HIS A 169 -15.76 -15.01 9.25
CA HIS A 169 -14.76 -16.04 9.47
C HIS A 169 -13.47 -15.46 10.08
N TRP A 170 -12.98 -14.35 9.54
CA TRP A 170 -11.80 -13.66 10.06
C TRP A 170 -12.04 -13.06 11.46
N ARG A 171 -13.23 -12.51 11.73
CA ARG A 171 -13.61 -12.03 13.07
C ARG A 171 -13.60 -13.16 14.11
N SER A 172 -14.17 -14.31 13.77
CA SER A 172 -14.22 -15.47 14.66
C SER A 172 -12.83 -16.01 14.99
N LYS A 173 -11.91 -16.05 14.01
CA LYS A 173 -10.53 -16.51 14.24
C LYS A 173 -9.70 -15.52 15.04
N ALA A 174 -9.82 -14.22 14.76
CA ALA A 174 -9.07 -13.21 15.49
C ALA A 174 -9.41 -13.20 16.99
N ALA A 175 -10.67 -13.46 17.36
CA ALA A 175 -11.08 -13.65 18.75
C ALA A 175 -10.34 -14.83 19.44
N GLY A 176 -10.09 -15.93 18.71
CA GLY A 176 -9.30 -17.07 19.21
C GLY A 176 -7.81 -16.79 19.39
N TYR A 177 -7.27 -15.78 18.71
CA TYR A 177 -5.88 -15.34 18.83
C TYR A 177 -5.69 -14.12 19.75
N GLY A 178 -6.74 -13.68 20.47
CA GLY A 178 -6.68 -12.48 21.31
C GLY A 178 -6.51 -11.17 20.53
N LEU A 179 -6.75 -11.18 19.23
CA LEU A 179 -6.65 -10.03 18.35
C LEU A 179 -8.05 -9.45 18.10
N SER A 180 -8.27 -8.18 18.43
CA SER A 180 -9.52 -7.51 18.09
C SER A 180 -9.51 -7.08 16.62
N VAL A 181 -10.34 -7.71 15.79
CA VAL A 181 -10.65 -7.17 14.44
C VAL A 181 -11.56 -5.96 14.62
N PRO A 182 -11.23 -4.79 14.05
CA PRO A 182 -12.11 -3.63 14.11
C PRO A 182 -13.48 -4.00 13.53
N THR A 183 -14.52 -3.91 14.35
CA THR A 183 -15.89 -3.94 13.86
C THR A 183 -16.08 -2.76 12.92
N GLY A 184 -16.92 -2.92 11.88
CA GLY A 184 -17.21 -1.89 10.87
C GLY A 184 -17.60 -0.52 11.43
N PRO A 185 -17.94 0.43 10.54
CA PRO A 185 -17.75 1.86 10.77
C PRO A 185 -18.37 2.31 12.10
N LYS A 186 -17.55 2.93 12.96
CA LYS A 186 -18.04 3.65 14.14
C LYS A 186 -19.03 4.70 13.65
N LYS A 187 -20.33 4.46 13.81
CA LYS A 187 -21.36 5.48 13.58
C LYS A 187 -21.00 6.69 14.44
N ARG A 188 -20.49 7.76 13.82
CA ARG A 188 -20.29 9.03 14.51
C ARG A 188 -21.66 9.52 15.00
N PRO A 189 -21.79 9.95 16.27
CA PRO A 189 -23.05 10.51 16.75
C PRO A 189 -23.38 11.74 15.91
N ARG A 190 -24.60 11.78 15.35
CA ARG A 190 -25.13 12.97 14.67
C ARG A 190 -25.10 14.13 15.67
N ARG A 191 -24.20 15.09 15.48
CA ARG A 191 -24.27 16.37 16.21
C ARG A 191 -25.61 17.01 15.86
N ARG A 192 -26.48 17.17 16.86
CA ARG A 192 -27.69 17.99 16.75
C ARG A 192 -27.23 19.40 16.39
N ARG A 193 -27.74 19.93 15.27
CA ARG A 193 -27.69 21.36 14.98
C ARG A 193 -28.54 22.05 16.04
N GLY A 194 -27.88 22.88 16.84
CA GLY A 194 -28.45 23.89 17.74
C GLY A 194 -27.59 25.13 17.58
#